data_AF-A0A7S2EWL3-F1
#
_entry.id   AF-A0A7S2EWL3-F1
#
_cell.length_a   1.000
_cell.length_b   1.000
_cell.length_c   1.000
_cell.angle_alpha   90.00
_cell.angle_beta   90.00
_cell.angle_gamma   90.00
#
_symmetry.space_group_name_H-M   'P 1'
#
loop_
_entity.id
_entity.type
_entity.pdbx_description
1 polymer ?
#
loop_
_entity_poly.entity_id
_entity_poly.type
_entity_poly.pdbx_seq_one_letter_code
_entity_poly.pdbx_strand_id
1 'polypeptide(L)'
;SFLEPLSRPLSRPSRPLPKLGREQHAMPPNAEPMIGGNDPSASYALAISHIVTSLVRSYDAGESVNLTKLKGQAARKYKLQGIPKIADVLSAVPHTHREKLLPFLRQKPVRTASGVAVVAVMSKPHRCPHIAMTGGVCVYCPGGPDSDFEYSTQAYTGYEPTSMRAIRARYDPYGQARGRVAQLRGLGHSVDKVEYIVMGGTFMSLDPSYRDYFIRNLHDAL
;
A
#
# COMPACT_ATOMS: atom_id res chain seq x y z
N SER A 1 -55.97 7.85 27.86
CA SER A 1 -55.37 9.20 27.89
C SER A 1 -53.89 9.04 27.61
N PHE A 2 -53.48 9.43 26.40
CA PHE A 2 -52.12 9.75 25.95
C PHE A 2 -50.95 8.79 26.26
N LEU A 3 -50.68 7.94 25.26
CA LEU A 3 -49.33 7.58 24.82
C LEU A 3 -48.63 8.83 24.28
N GLU A 4 -47.41 9.12 24.72
CA GLU A 4 -46.47 10.02 24.04
C GLU A 4 -45.19 9.25 23.67
N PRO A 5 -44.75 9.30 22.40
CA PRO A 5 -43.47 8.75 21.96
C PRO A 5 -42.36 9.81 22.04
N LEU A 6 -41.22 9.49 22.65
CA LEU A 6 -40.01 10.31 22.61
C LEU A 6 -39.33 10.20 21.23
N SER A 7 -39.86 10.90 20.23
CA SER A 7 -39.16 11.21 19.00
C SER A 7 -38.21 12.41 19.23
N ARG A 8 -36.90 12.16 19.31
CA ARG A 8 -35.89 13.23 19.22
C ARG A 8 -35.52 13.47 17.74
N PRO A 9 -35.68 14.68 17.19
CA PRO A 9 -35.18 14.99 15.86
C PRO A 9 -33.67 15.30 15.93
N LEU A 10 -32.84 14.51 15.22
CA LEU A 10 -31.44 14.86 14.95
C LEU A 10 -31.40 15.83 13.77
N SER A 11 -31.62 17.11 14.04
CA SER A 11 -31.31 18.20 13.08
C SER A 11 -29.79 18.43 13.06
N ARG A 12 -29.10 17.93 12.03
CA ARG A 12 -27.71 18.35 11.73
C ARG A 12 -27.74 19.68 10.97
N PRO A 13 -26.95 20.70 11.35
CA PRO A 13 -26.79 21.89 10.53
C PRO A 13 -25.86 21.57 9.34
N SER A 14 -26.36 21.74 8.12
CA SER A 14 -25.59 21.68 6.88
C SER A 14 -24.65 22.89 6.78
N ARG A 15 -23.33 22.66 6.89
CA ARG A 15 -22.34 23.67 6.49
C ARG A 15 -22.31 23.80 4.95
N PRO A 16 -22.35 25.01 4.39
CA PRO A 16 -22.18 25.19 2.95
C PRO A 16 -20.72 25.03 2.53
N LEU A 17 -20.50 24.37 1.38
CA LEU A 17 -19.19 24.24 0.72
C LEU A 17 -18.73 25.60 0.16
N PRO A 18 -17.43 25.95 0.25
CA PRO A 18 -16.92 27.19 -0.32
C PRO A 18 -16.87 27.12 -1.85
N LYS A 19 -17.36 28.19 -2.49
CA LYS A 19 -17.39 28.37 -3.96
C LYS A 19 -15.97 28.57 -4.49
N LEU A 20 -15.54 27.72 -5.42
CA LEU A 20 -14.28 27.87 -6.15
C LEU A 20 -14.49 28.91 -7.26
N GLY A 21 -14.04 30.15 -7.02
CA GLY A 21 -14.00 31.20 -8.03
C GLY A 21 -12.89 30.91 -9.06
N ARG A 22 -13.24 30.95 -10.35
CA ARG A 22 -12.28 31.02 -11.45
C ARG A 22 -11.73 32.44 -11.51
N GLU A 23 -10.52 32.65 -11.02
CA GLU A 23 -9.72 33.82 -11.39
C GLU A 23 -8.73 33.43 -12.48
N GLN A 24 -8.96 33.97 -13.66
CA GLN A 24 -8.00 33.98 -14.77
C GLN A 24 -6.97 35.06 -14.44
N HIS A 25 -5.72 34.66 -14.20
CA HIS A 25 -4.60 35.59 -14.17
C HIS A 25 -3.63 35.27 -15.30
N ALA A 26 -3.39 36.31 -16.09
CA ALA A 26 -2.59 36.34 -17.29
C ALA A 26 -1.11 36.01 -17.02
N MET A 27 -0.48 35.45 -18.04
CA MET A 27 0.91 35.03 -18.08
C MET A 27 1.81 36.25 -18.38
N PRO A 28 2.83 36.59 -17.57
CA PRO A 28 3.85 37.54 -18.00
C PRO A 28 4.88 36.84 -18.92
N PRO A 29 5.37 37.51 -19.98
CA PRO A 29 6.31 36.92 -20.92
C PRO A 29 7.76 37.06 -20.45
N ASN A 30 8.59 36.10 -20.89
CA ASN A 30 10.06 36.09 -20.90
C ASN A 30 10.79 36.13 -19.54
N ALA A 31 11.15 34.94 -19.07
CA ALA A 31 12.32 34.74 -18.22
C ALA A 31 13.21 33.66 -18.88
N GLU A 32 14.43 34.04 -19.22
CA GLU A 32 15.49 33.19 -19.79
C GLU A 32 15.86 32.01 -18.86
N PRO A 33 16.42 30.91 -19.40
CA PRO A 33 16.67 29.71 -18.59
C PRO A 33 17.91 29.88 -17.72
N MET A 34 17.69 30.11 -16.42
CA MET A 34 18.75 30.01 -15.41
C MET A 34 19.04 28.53 -15.14
N ILE A 35 20.15 28.04 -15.69
CA ILE A 35 20.74 26.74 -15.39
C ILE A 35 21.18 26.75 -13.92
N GLY A 36 20.38 26.15 -13.03
CA GLY A 36 20.74 26.09 -11.61
C GLY A 36 19.61 25.74 -10.64
N GLY A 37 18.57 25.03 -11.08
CA GLY A 37 17.54 24.50 -10.19
C GLY A 37 17.85 23.04 -9.85
N ASN A 38 18.24 22.77 -8.61
CA ASN A 38 18.48 21.39 -8.17
C ASN A 38 17.12 20.67 -8.05
N ASP A 39 16.63 20.11 -9.15
CA ASP A 39 15.38 19.36 -9.19
C ASP A 39 15.48 18.20 -8.16
N PRO A 40 14.58 18.14 -7.16
CA PRO A 40 14.59 17.09 -6.14
C PRO A 40 14.53 15.69 -6.74
N SER A 41 13.86 15.53 -7.89
CA SER A 41 13.74 14.26 -8.60
C SER A 41 15.05 13.86 -9.27
N ALA A 42 15.77 14.81 -9.89
CA ALA A 42 17.07 14.58 -10.50
C ALA A 42 18.13 14.24 -9.44
N SER A 43 18.11 14.93 -8.30
CA SER A 43 19.00 14.65 -7.17
C SER A 43 18.81 13.23 -6.62
N TYR A 44 17.58 12.74 -6.59
CA TYR A 44 17.26 11.38 -6.16
C TYR A 44 17.79 10.32 -7.12
N ALA A 45 17.60 10.51 -8.42
CA ALA A 45 18.11 9.60 -9.45
C ALA A 45 19.65 9.52 -9.45
N LEU A 46 20.33 10.65 -9.27
CA LEU A 46 21.78 10.71 -9.14
C LEU A 46 22.27 9.96 -7.89
N ALA A 47 21.56 10.09 -6.77
CA ALA A 47 21.87 9.37 -5.54
C ALA A 47 21.74 7.86 -5.71
N ILE A 48 20.69 7.37 -6.37
CA ILE A 48 20.51 5.95 -6.66
C ILE A 48 21.64 5.44 -7.58
N SER A 49 21.93 6.17 -8.64
CA SER A 49 22.99 5.81 -9.60
C SER A 49 24.35 5.72 -8.91
N HIS A 50 24.65 6.64 -8.00
CA HIS A 50 25.86 6.61 -7.18
C HIS A 50 25.89 5.38 -6.27
N ILE A 51 24.78 5.06 -5.58
CA ILE A 51 24.68 3.88 -4.72
C ILE A 51 24.96 2.61 -5.52
N VAL A 52 24.31 2.45 -6.68
CA VAL A 52 24.47 1.26 -7.54
C VAL A 52 25.90 1.13 -8.05
N THR A 53 26.51 2.23 -8.50
CA THR A 53 27.90 2.22 -9.00
C THR A 53 28.88 1.85 -7.90
N SER A 54 28.72 2.39 -6.69
CA SER A 54 29.53 2.02 -5.54
C SER A 54 29.34 0.55 -5.15
N LEU A 55 28.11 0.04 -5.23
CA LEU A 55 27.79 -1.37 -4.95
C LEU A 55 28.47 -2.33 -5.92
N VAL A 56 28.40 -2.05 -7.22
CA VAL A 56 29.04 -2.87 -8.26
C VAL A 56 30.56 -2.87 -8.07
N ARG A 57 31.17 -1.70 -7.87
CA ARG A 57 32.62 -1.59 -7.65
C ARG A 57 33.10 -2.39 -6.44
N SER A 58 32.41 -2.29 -5.32
CA SER A 58 32.80 -3.04 -4.11
C SER A 58 32.54 -4.54 -4.24
N TYR A 59 31.53 -4.94 -5.02
CA TYR A 59 31.29 -6.35 -5.32
C TYR A 59 32.42 -6.94 -6.17
N ASP A 60 32.86 -6.24 -7.22
CA ASP A 60 33.98 -6.67 -8.08
C ASP A 60 35.32 -6.70 -7.31
N ALA A 61 35.48 -5.85 -6.31
CA ALA A 61 36.64 -5.82 -5.42
C ALA A 61 36.59 -6.84 -4.27
N GLY A 62 35.46 -7.54 -4.07
CA GLY A 62 35.29 -8.52 -2.99
C GLY A 62 35.16 -7.93 -1.58
N GLU A 63 34.82 -6.64 -1.45
CA GLU A 63 34.71 -5.96 -0.16
C GLU A 63 33.31 -6.11 0.47
N SER A 64 33.26 -6.28 1.79
CA SER A 64 31.98 -6.30 2.52
C SER A 64 31.38 -4.89 2.61
N VAL A 65 30.25 -4.65 1.95
CA VAL A 65 29.57 -3.35 1.95
C VAL A 65 28.48 -3.28 3.01
N ASN A 66 28.51 -2.24 3.84
CA ASN A 66 27.39 -1.90 4.71
C ASN A 66 26.37 -1.00 3.99
N LEU A 67 25.27 -1.62 3.52
CA LEU A 67 24.19 -0.94 2.79
C LEU A 67 23.58 0.25 3.54
N THR A 68 23.46 0.17 4.86
CA THR A 68 22.87 1.24 5.68
C THR A 68 23.76 2.49 5.68
N LYS A 69 25.08 2.30 5.82
CA LYS A 69 26.05 3.40 5.75
C LYS A 69 26.09 4.01 4.36
N LEU A 70 26.12 3.20 3.31
CA LEU A 70 26.18 3.66 1.93
C LEU A 70 24.96 4.52 1.55
N LYS A 71 23.76 4.08 1.93
CA LYS A 71 22.52 4.86 1.70
C LYS A 71 22.53 6.17 2.48
N GLY A 72 23.02 6.16 3.72
CA GLY A 72 23.16 7.37 4.53
C GLY A 72 24.16 8.38 3.95
N GLN A 73 25.30 7.90 3.45
CA GLN A 73 26.31 8.73 2.78
C GLN A 73 25.76 9.35 1.49
N ALA A 74 25.08 8.56 0.67
CA ALA A 74 24.45 9.07 -0.56
C ALA A 74 23.35 10.10 -0.25
N ALA A 75 22.49 9.84 0.76
CA ALA A 75 21.46 10.79 1.17
C ALA A 75 22.05 12.14 1.60
N ARG A 76 23.16 12.13 2.35
CA ARG A 76 23.87 13.35 2.75
C ARG A 76 24.53 14.07 1.58
N LYS A 77 25.21 13.32 0.70
CA LYS A 77 25.92 13.86 -0.46
C LYS A 77 24.98 14.58 -1.44
N TYR A 78 23.80 14.01 -1.68
CA TYR A 78 22.80 14.55 -2.61
C TYR A 78 21.69 15.35 -1.90
N LYS A 79 21.85 15.68 -0.60
CA LYS A 79 20.91 16.47 0.20
C LYS A 79 19.45 15.97 0.13
N LEU A 80 19.27 14.66 0.20
CA LEU A 80 17.93 14.06 0.16
C LEU A 80 17.19 14.26 1.49
N GLN A 81 15.87 14.50 1.40
CA GLN A 81 14.97 14.59 2.56
C GLN A 81 14.76 13.25 3.29
N GLY A 82 15.23 12.14 2.70
CA GLY A 82 15.07 10.81 3.27
C GLY A 82 16.04 9.79 2.66
N ILE A 83 16.04 8.60 3.25
CA ILE A 83 16.91 7.49 2.82
C ILE A 83 16.31 6.83 1.56
N PRO A 84 17.11 6.57 0.51
CA PRO A 84 16.65 5.86 -0.68
C PRO A 84 16.07 4.48 -0.38
N LYS A 85 14.92 4.15 -0.98
CA LYS A 85 14.25 2.87 -0.75
C LYS A 85 15.03 1.75 -1.41
N ILE A 86 15.00 0.57 -0.81
CA ILE A 86 15.72 -0.58 -1.37
C ILE A 86 15.13 -1.04 -2.71
N ALA A 87 13.81 -0.89 -2.89
CA ALA A 87 13.13 -1.21 -4.15
C ALA A 87 13.64 -0.34 -5.31
N ASP A 88 13.86 0.95 -5.06
CA ASP A 88 14.34 1.89 -6.07
C ASP A 88 15.80 1.58 -6.44
N VAL A 89 16.63 1.27 -5.44
CA VAL A 89 18.01 0.79 -5.67
C VAL A 89 18.02 -0.50 -6.48
N LEU A 90 17.16 -1.48 -6.13
CA LEU A 90 17.07 -2.76 -6.84
C LEU A 90 16.62 -2.58 -8.30
N SER A 91 15.70 -1.66 -8.56
CA SER A 91 15.22 -1.35 -9.91
C SER A 91 16.30 -0.75 -10.81
N ALA A 92 17.27 -0.04 -10.23
CA ALA A 92 18.36 0.62 -10.93
C ALA A 92 19.61 -0.26 -11.12
N VAL A 93 19.64 -1.47 -10.56
CA VAL A 93 20.78 -2.40 -10.75
C VAL A 93 20.80 -2.92 -12.19
N PRO A 94 21.94 -2.85 -12.90
CA PRO A 94 22.09 -3.42 -14.24
C PRO A 94 21.77 -4.92 -14.27
N HIS A 95 21.13 -5.38 -15.34
CA HIS A 95 20.75 -6.79 -15.52
C HIS A 95 21.93 -7.77 -15.34
N THR A 96 23.14 -7.37 -15.75
CA THR A 96 24.38 -8.17 -15.66
C THR A 96 24.78 -8.51 -14.22
N HIS A 97 24.50 -7.62 -13.26
CA HIS A 97 24.88 -7.79 -11.86
C HIS A 97 23.67 -8.08 -10.95
N ARG A 98 22.46 -8.10 -11.52
CA ARG A 98 21.22 -8.25 -10.79
C ARG A 98 21.15 -9.57 -10.02
N GLU A 99 21.46 -10.69 -10.65
CA GLU A 99 21.43 -12.03 -10.02
C GLU A 99 22.45 -12.16 -8.89
N LYS A 100 23.62 -11.53 -9.05
CA LYS A 100 24.72 -11.56 -8.08
C LYS A 100 24.45 -10.70 -6.85
N LEU A 101 23.81 -9.54 -7.03
CA LEU A 101 23.51 -8.58 -5.96
C LEU A 101 22.16 -8.81 -5.28
N LEU A 102 21.23 -9.52 -5.92
CA LEU A 102 19.90 -9.83 -5.37
C LEU A 102 19.94 -10.48 -3.98
N PRO A 103 20.79 -11.51 -3.72
CA PRO A 103 20.86 -12.16 -2.42
C PRO A 103 21.28 -11.21 -1.30
N PHE A 104 22.15 -10.24 -1.60
CA PHE A 104 22.66 -9.25 -0.65
C PHE A 104 21.68 -8.09 -0.40
N LEU A 105 20.92 -7.71 -1.43
CA LEU A 105 19.96 -6.59 -1.37
C LEU A 105 18.57 -7.01 -0.88
N ARG A 106 18.24 -8.30 -0.91
CA ARG A 106 16.93 -8.80 -0.47
C ARG A 106 16.79 -8.59 1.04
N GLN A 107 15.77 -7.84 1.45
CA GLN A 107 15.36 -7.81 2.86
C GLN A 107 14.98 -9.23 3.30
N LYS A 108 15.22 -9.56 4.59
CA LYS A 108 15.02 -10.89 5.21
C LYS A 108 13.91 -11.71 4.52
N PRO A 109 14.17 -12.98 4.18
CA PRO A 109 13.17 -13.81 3.51
C PRO A 109 11.86 -13.78 4.30
N VAL A 110 10.78 -13.43 3.62
CA VAL A 110 9.43 -13.35 4.21
C VAL A 110 8.93 -14.77 4.38
N ARG A 111 9.33 -15.48 5.46
CA ARG A 111 8.81 -16.82 5.86
C ARG A 111 8.49 -17.79 4.70
N THR A 112 9.24 -17.75 3.60
CA THR A 112 9.03 -18.61 2.44
C THR A 112 10.10 -19.68 2.42
N ALA A 113 9.90 -20.73 3.20
CA ALA A 113 10.67 -21.96 3.05
C ALA A 113 10.36 -22.65 1.70
N SER A 114 9.16 -22.44 1.16
CA SER A 114 8.66 -23.09 -0.08
C SER A 114 8.56 -22.15 -1.30
N GLY A 115 9.03 -20.89 -1.18
CA GLY A 115 8.99 -19.92 -2.29
C GLY A 115 7.59 -19.40 -2.69
N VAL A 116 6.56 -19.65 -1.87
CA VAL A 116 5.17 -19.24 -2.14
C VAL A 116 4.89 -17.83 -1.61
N ALA A 117 4.53 -16.90 -2.49
CA ALA A 117 4.13 -15.54 -2.14
C ALA A 117 2.72 -15.52 -1.55
N VAL A 118 2.63 -15.30 -0.24
CA VAL A 118 1.33 -15.17 0.45
C VAL A 118 0.76 -13.77 0.23
N VAL A 119 -0.44 -13.71 -0.36
CA VAL A 119 -1.17 -12.47 -0.64
C VAL A 119 -2.50 -12.49 0.11
N ALA A 120 -2.54 -11.74 1.22
CA ALA A 120 -3.75 -11.57 1.99
C ALA A 120 -4.59 -10.40 1.44
N VAL A 121 -5.87 -10.67 1.15
CA VAL A 121 -6.85 -9.73 0.59
C VAL A 121 -8.08 -9.66 1.50
N MET A 122 -8.75 -8.51 1.55
CA MET A 122 -9.98 -8.34 2.33
C MET A 122 -11.18 -8.09 1.42
N SER A 123 -12.29 -8.76 1.73
CA SER A 123 -13.58 -8.47 1.08
C SER A 123 -14.18 -7.16 1.58
N LYS A 124 -15.21 -6.65 0.89
CA LYS A 124 -15.96 -5.48 1.34
C LYS A 124 -16.44 -5.62 2.81
N PRO A 125 -16.42 -4.55 3.60
CA PRO A 125 -17.06 -4.52 4.91
C PRO A 125 -18.54 -4.88 4.78
N HIS A 126 -19.00 -5.82 5.58
CA HIS A 126 -20.39 -6.26 5.62
C HIS A 126 -20.72 -6.75 7.04
N ARG A 127 -22.02 -6.74 7.36
CA ARG A 127 -22.50 -7.22 8.66
C ARG A 127 -22.46 -8.75 8.69
N CYS A 128 -22.08 -9.28 9.85
CA CYS A 128 -22.08 -10.73 10.10
C CYS A 128 -23.52 -11.28 10.08
N PRO A 129 -23.80 -12.43 9.43
CA PRO A 129 -25.14 -13.02 9.38
C PRO A 129 -25.69 -13.41 10.76
N HIS A 130 -24.81 -13.62 11.74
CA HIS A 130 -25.18 -13.90 13.13
C HIS A 130 -26.13 -12.85 13.72
N ILE A 131 -26.03 -11.58 13.30
CA ILE A 131 -26.88 -10.49 13.80
C ILE A 131 -28.37 -10.74 13.51
N ALA A 132 -28.69 -11.44 12.43
CA ALA A 132 -30.07 -11.77 12.08
C ALA A 132 -30.67 -12.84 13.02
N MET A 133 -29.84 -13.67 13.64
CA MET A 133 -30.27 -14.72 14.58
C MET A 133 -30.30 -14.23 16.02
N THR A 134 -29.30 -13.44 16.45
CA THR A 134 -29.14 -13.04 17.86
C THR A 134 -29.52 -11.60 18.15
N GLY A 135 -29.83 -10.81 17.12
CA GLY A 135 -30.22 -9.41 17.26
C GLY A 135 -29.07 -8.45 17.60
N GLY A 136 -27.82 -8.95 17.67
CA GLY A 136 -26.66 -8.13 18.04
C GLY A 136 -25.34 -8.62 17.44
N VAL A 137 -24.32 -7.76 17.52
CA VAL A 137 -22.93 -8.11 17.17
C VAL A 137 -22.31 -8.96 18.29
N CYS A 138 -21.32 -9.79 17.94
CA CYS A 138 -20.63 -10.61 18.94
C CYS A 138 -19.90 -9.74 19.96
N VAL A 139 -20.03 -10.08 21.25
CA VAL A 139 -19.45 -9.32 22.39
C VAL A 139 -17.95 -9.06 22.25
N TYR A 140 -17.21 -10.02 21.67
CA TYR A 140 -15.75 -9.93 21.51
C TYR A 140 -15.32 -9.41 20.12
N CYS A 141 -16.24 -8.96 19.27
CA CYS A 141 -15.87 -8.46 17.95
C CYS A 141 -15.50 -6.97 18.05
N PRO A 142 -14.21 -6.60 17.87
CA PRO A 142 -13.78 -5.22 18.11
C PRO A 142 -14.22 -4.25 17.01
N GLY A 143 -14.42 -4.73 15.78
CA GLY A 143 -14.66 -3.89 14.61
C GLY A 143 -15.77 -4.39 13.69
N GLY A 144 -15.93 -3.70 12.56
CA GLY A 144 -16.98 -3.93 11.58
C GLY A 144 -17.79 -2.67 11.28
N PRO A 145 -18.79 -2.77 10.38
CA PRO A 145 -19.58 -1.62 9.92
C PRO A 145 -20.36 -0.89 11.03
N ASP A 146 -20.66 -1.58 12.12
CA ASP A 146 -21.44 -1.07 13.27
C ASP A 146 -20.54 -0.68 14.46
N SER A 147 -19.22 -0.57 14.23
CA SER A 147 -18.24 -0.16 15.24
C SER A 147 -17.77 1.28 15.02
N ASP A 148 -17.08 1.84 16.01
CA ASP A 148 -16.46 3.17 15.91
C ASP A 148 -15.27 3.21 14.92
N PHE A 149 -14.83 2.05 14.42
CA PHE A 149 -13.74 1.96 13.45
C PHE A 149 -14.27 2.15 12.02
N GLU A 150 -14.06 3.36 11.48
CA GLU A 150 -14.49 3.72 10.14
C GLU A 150 -13.91 2.79 9.06
N TYR A 151 -14.78 2.35 8.14
CA TYR A 151 -14.44 1.51 7.00
C TYR A 151 -13.68 0.22 7.37
N SER A 152 -13.82 -0.28 8.59
CA SER A 152 -13.21 -1.53 9.06
C SER A 152 -14.01 -2.76 8.63
N THR A 153 -13.32 -3.83 8.27
CA THR A 153 -13.95 -5.16 8.09
C THR A 153 -14.27 -5.78 9.45
N GLN A 154 -15.25 -6.68 9.47
CA GLN A 154 -15.63 -7.41 10.69
C GLN A 154 -14.41 -8.04 11.38
N ALA A 155 -14.31 -7.84 12.70
CA ALA A 155 -13.21 -8.32 13.56
C ALA A 155 -11.84 -7.63 13.37
N TYR A 156 -11.73 -6.57 12.55
CA TYR A 156 -10.49 -5.80 12.38
C TYR A 156 -10.68 -4.34 12.79
N THR A 157 -9.60 -3.66 13.16
CA THR A 157 -9.63 -2.24 13.59
C THR A 157 -9.36 -1.27 12.44
N GLY A 158 -8.80 -1.74 11.32
CA GLY A 158 -8.42 -0.89 10.18
C GLY A 158 -6.96 -0.44 10.20
N TYR A 159 -6.29 -0.54 11.34
CA TYR A 159 -4.88 -0.15 11.51
C TYR A 159 -3.89 -1.25 11.14
N GLU A 160 -4.36 -2.47 10.86
CA GLU A 160 -3.49 -3.56 10.46
C GLU A 160 -2.93 -3.30 9.05
N PRO A 161 -1.70 -3.73 8.73
CA PRO A 161 -1.08 -3.45 7.43
C PRO A 161 -1.91 -3.92 6.24
N THR A 162 -2.64 -5.02 6.38
CA THR A 162 -3.50 -5.52 5.31
C THR A 162 -4.81 -4.75 5.21
N SER A 163 -5.43 -4.41 6.35
CA SER A 163 -6.60 -3.53 6.40
C SER A 163 -6.33 -2.18 5.76
N MET A 164 -5.20 -1.55 6.11
CA MET A 164 -4.78 -0.28 5.50
C MET A 164 -4.62 -0.37 3.98
N ARG A 165 -4.10 -1.49 3.46
CA ARG A 165 -4.01 -1.71 2.01
C ARG A 165 -5.39 -1.89 1.38
N ALA A 166 -6.27 -2.64 2.02
CA ALA A 166 -7.63 -2.87 1.55
C ALA A 166 -8.43 -1.57 1.49
N ILE A 167 -8.36 -0.74 2.54
CA ILE A 167 -9.00 0.58 2.61
C ILE A 167 -8.50 1.48 1.48
N ARG A 168 -7.18 1.55 1.26
CA ARG A 168 -6.59 2.34 0.16
C ARG A 168 -7.05 1.87 -1.23
N ALA A 169 -7.21 0.56 -1.39
CA ALA A 169 -7.73 -0.04 -2.62
C ALA A 169 -9.27 0.01 -2.69
N ARG A 170 -9.96 0.61 -1.71
CA ARG A 170 -11.42 0.62 -1.60
C ARG A 170 -12.04 -0.78 -1.70
N TYR A 171 -11.36 -1.76 -1.13
CA TYR A 171 -11.75 -3.17 -1.15
C TYR A 171 -11.87 -3.80 -2.54
N ASP A 172 -11.26 -3.20 -3.56
CA ASP A 172 -11.18 -3.79 -4.91
C ASP A 172 -10.25 -5.02 -4.90
N PRO A 173 -10.74 -6.23 -5.24
CA PRO A 173 -9.92 -7.45 -5.26
C PRO A 173 -8.71 -7.33 -6.21
N TYR A 174 -8.93 -6.79 -7.41
CA TYR A 174 -7.90 -6.68 -8.43
C TYR A 174 -6.76 -5.75 -7.98
N GLY A 175 -7.11 -4.54 -7.53
CA GLY A 175 -6.15 -3.56 -7.02
C GLY A 175 -5.38 -4.04 -5.80
N GLN A 176 -6.05 -4.75 -4.87
CA GLN A 176 -5.39 -5.33 -3.69
C GLN A 176 -4.34 -6.39 -4.09
N ALA A 177 -4.72 -7.33 -4.95
CA ALA A 177 -3.86 -8.41 -5.40
C ALA A 177 -2.67 -7.88 -6.20
N ARG A 178 -2.93 -7.12 -7.27
CA ARG A 178 -1.89 -6.56 -8.15
C ARG A 178 -0.93 -5.66 -7.40
N GLY A 179 -1.45 -4.80 -6.51
CA GLY A 179 -0.62 -3.93 -5.67
C GLY A 179 0.31 -4.70 -4.74
N ARG A 180 -0.17 -5.79 -4.13
CA ARG A 180 0.66 -6.61 -3.24
C ARG A 180 1.70 -7.43 -4.00
N VAL A 181 1.35 -8.00 -5.15
CA VAL A 181 2.28 -8.75 -6.01
C VAL A 181 3.39 -7.82 -6.53
N ALA A 182 3.03 -6.63 -7.03
CA ALA A 182 4.00 -5.65 -7.49
C ALA A 182 4.95 -5.20 -6.37
N GLN A 183 4.43 -5.00 -5.16
CA GLN A 183 5.25 -4.67 -3.99
C GLN A 183 6.27 -5.78 -3.67
N LEU A 184 5.84 -7.04 -3.66
CA LEU A 184 6.72 -8.18 -3.40
C LEU A 184 7.80 -8.31 -4.48
N ARG A 185 7.43 -8.13 -5.75
CA ARG A 185 8.38 -8.11 -6.88
C ARG A 185 9.40 -6.98 -6.77
N GLY A 186 8.96 -5.79 -6.38
CA GLY A 186 9.83 -4.62 -6.17
C GLY A 186 10.83 -4.79 -5.02
N LEU A 187 10.50 -5.64 -4.04
CA LEU A 187 11.41 -6.03 -2.95
C LEU A 187 12.37 -7.18 -3.33
N GLY A 188 12.25 -7.73 -4.54
CA GLY A 188 13.08 -8.84 -5.02
C GLY A 188 12.62 -10.21 -4.53
N HIS A 189 11.35 -10.36 -4.15
CA HIS A 189 10.77 -11.68 -3.88
C HIS A 189 10.25 -12.31 -5.17
N SER A 190 10.48 -13.62 -5.33
CA SER A 190 9.86 -14.43 -6.38
C SER A 190 8.35 -14.50 -6.12
N VAL A 191 7.55 -14.31 -7.18
CA VAL A 191 6.08 -14.29 -7.12
C VAL A 191 5.48 -15.30 -8.11
N ASP A 192 6.24 -16.35 -8.43
CA ASP A 192 5.83 -17.37 -9.42
C ASP A 192 4.73 -18.29 -8.87
N LYS A 193 4.68 -18.44 -7.54
CA LYS A 193 3.65 -19.20 -6.82
C LYS A 193 2.97 -18.25 -5.85
N VAL A 194 1.67 -18.03 -6.02
CA VAL A 194 0.89 -17.12 -5.17
C VAL A 194 -0.19 -17.90 -4.44
N GLU A 195 -0.29 -17.68 -3.14
CA GLU A 195 -1.37 -18.20 -2.31
C GLU A 195 -2.22 -17.02 -1.82
N TYR A 196 -3.50 -17.03 -2.19
CA TYR A 196 -4.45 -16.02 -1.75
C TYR A 196 -5.08 -16.40 -0.41
N ILE A 197 -5.03 -15.50 0.54
CA ILE A 197 -5.75 -15.61 1.82
C ILE A 197 -6.86 -14.57 1.82
N VAL A 198 -8.10 -15.02 1.68
CA VAL A 198 -9.28 -14.15 1.79
C VAL A 198 -9.60 -13.95 3.27
N MET A 199 -9.48 -12.71 3.71
CA MET A 199 -9.76 -12.29 5.08
C MET A 199 -11.09 -11.54 5.14
N GLY A 200 -11.74 -11.62 6.30
CA GLY A 200 -13.02 -10.95 6.52
C GLY A 200 -14.14 -11.84 7.06
N GLY A 201 -13.80 -12.91 7.79
CA GLY A 201 -14.65 -13.71 8.70
C GLY A 201 -15.84 -14.45 8.08
N THR A 202 -16.67 -13.75 7.33
CA THR A 202 -17.98 -14.16 6.84
C THR A 202 -18.10 -14.00 5.32
N PHE A 203 -16.98 -14.09 4.58
CA PHE A 203 -16.99 -13.98 3.11
C PHE A 203 -18.01 -14.91 2.43
N MET A 204 -18.26 -16.10 3.00
CA MET A 204 -19.24 -17.06 2.49
C MET A 204 -20.70 -16.64 2.65
N SER A 205 -21.01 -15.66 3.52
CA SER A 205 -22.37 -15.12 3.65
C SER A 205 -22.68 -13.97 2.70
N LEU A 206 -21.70 -13.56 1.89
CA LEU A 206 -21.93 -12.57 0.84
C LEU A 206 -22.67 -13.21 -0.34
N ASP A 207 -23.34 -12.34 -1.11
CA ASP A 207 -24.07 -12.74 -2.31
C ASP A 207 -23.16 -13.57 -3.26
N PRO A 208 -23.67 -14.68 -3.82
CA PRO A 208 -22.91 -15.52 -4.75
C PRO A 208 -22.26 -14.73 -5.90
N SER A 209 -22.98 -13.77 -6.50
CA SER A 209 -22.43 -12.96 -7.60
C SER A 209 -21.21 -12.13 -7.17
N TYR A 210 -21.21 -11.62 -5.94
CA TYR A 210 -20.08 -10.88 -5.39
C TYR A 210 -18.90 -11.81 -5.10
N ARG A 211 -19.15 -13.02 -4.59
CA ARG A 211 -18.09 -14.01 -4.35
C ARG A 211 -17.42 -14.41 -5.67
N ASP A 212 -18.21 -14.67 -6.72
CA ASP A 212 -17.69 -15.01 -8.05
C ASP A 212 -16.94 -13.86 -8.69
N TYR A 213 -17.47 -12.62 -8.60
CA TYR A 213 -16.75 -11.41 -8.99
C TYR A 213 -15.41 -11.31 -8.24
N PHE A 214 -15.41 -11.52 -6.93
CA PHE A 214 -14.23 -11.34 -6.10
C PHE A 214 -13.13 -12.33 -6.48
N ILE A 215 -13.46 -13.62 -6.55
CA ILE A 215 -12.49 -14.67 -6.88
C ILE A 215 -11.98 -14.53 -8.32
N ARG A 216 -12.85 -14.27 -9.30
CA ARG A 216 -12.44 -14.04 -10.69
C ARG A 216 -11.42 -12.90 -10.81
N ASN A 217 -11.67 -11.76 -10.17
CA ASN A 217 -10.74 -10.63 -10.21
C ASN A 217 -9.40 -10.91 -9.50
N LEU A 218 -9.36 -11.83 -8.54
CA LEU A 218 -8.09 -12.28 -7.96
C LEU A 218 -7.27 -13.09 -8.98
N HIS A 219 -7.92 -13.95 -9.76
CA HIS A 219 -7.26 -14.69 -10.83
C HIS A 219 -6.82 -13.77 -11.97
N ASP A 220 -7.64 -12.80 -12.36
CA ASP A 220 -7.31 -11.81 -13.41
C ASP A 220 -6.11 -10.90 -13.03
N ALA A 221 -5.75 -10.84 -11.74
CA ALA A 221 -4.67 -9.99 -11.24
C ALA A 221 -3.27 -10.63 -11.29
N LEU A 222 -3.17 -11.92 -11.61
CA LEU A 222 -1.91 -12.65 -11.82
C LEU A 222 -1.41 -12.49 -13.25
#